data_AF-A0A0M1VTK1-F1
#
_entry.id   AF-A0A0M1VTK1-F1
#
_cell.length_a   1.000
_cell.length_b   1.000
_cell.length_c   1.000
_cell.angle_alpha   90.00
_cell.angle_beta   90.00
_cell.angle_gamma   90.00
#
_symmetry.space_group_name_H-M   'P 1'
#
loop_
_entity.id
_entity.type
_entity.pdbx_description
1 polymer ?
#
loop_
_entity_poly.entity_id
_entity_poly.type
_entity_poly.pdbx_seq_one_letter_code
_entity_poly.pdbx_strand_id
1 'polypeptide(L)'
;MLLYSYIYDTKDIKKLIDLLAINNPLKIDISKISSSPNYLKSFYSNKLLKFFNAIAFEMFPSSLMIKSNILSGGMLIMHKGGDISLLDKIYFYDELNKYFLNNLKLDSPSSTRYHMLELKQCSITNEIYFTLNLQIRFK
;
A
#
# COMPACT_ATOMS: atom_id res chain seq x y z
N MET A 1 -6.68 -4.34 4.56
CA MET A 1 -5.86 -3.22 5.08
C MET A 1 -6.73 -2.03 5.46
N LEU A 2 -7.48 -1.41 4.54
CA LEU A 2 -8.30 -0.22 4.83
C LEU A 2 -9.27 -0.42 6.01
N LEU A 3 -10.02 -1.54 6.02
CA LEU A 3 -10.91 -1.89 7.13
C LEU A 3 -10.19 -1.88 8.49
N TYR A 4 -8.99 -2.46 8.56
CA TYR A 4 -8.18 -2.51 9.78
C TYR A 4 -7.66 -1.13 10.18
N SER A 5 -7.42 -0.25 9.21
CA SER A 5 -7.04 1.14 9.50
C SER A 5 -8.13 1.88 10.25
N TYR A 6 -9.39 1.66 9.88
CA TYR A 6 -10.54 2.24 10.58
C TYR A 6 -10.84 1.56 11.91
N ILE A 7 -10.81 0.22 11.98
CA ILE A 7 -11.11 -0.52 13.23
C ILE A 7 -10.10 -0.19 14.34
N TYR A 8 -8.81 -0.07 13.99
CA TYR A 8 -7.73 0.10 14.96
C TYR A 8 -7.15 1.52 15.02
N ASP A 9 -7.82 2.48 14.37
CA ASP A 9 -7.41 3.90 14.27
C ASP A 9 -5.90 4.09 14.01
N THR A 10 -5.38 3.33 13.04
CA THR A 10 -3.96 3.38 12.68
C THR A 10 -3.78 3.53 11.19
N LYS A 11 -2.94 4.48 10.82
CA LYS A 11 -2.54 4.75 9.43
C LYS A 11 -1.13 4.26 9.12
N ASP A 12 -0.40 3.80 10.14
CA ASP A 12 0.97 3.30 10.00
C ASP A 12 1.00 1.94 9.29
N ILE A 13 1.73 1.87 8.17
CA ILE A 13 1.79 0.67 7.33
C ILE A 13 2.34 -0.54 8.08
N LYS A 14 3.35 -0.38 8.95
CA LYS A 14 3.92 -1.53 9.68
C LYS A 14 2.92 -2.08 10.69
N LYS A 15 2.28 -1.21 11.48
CA LYS A 15 1.23 -1.62 12.41
C LYS A 15 0.09 -2.33 11.68
N LEU A 16 -0.30 -1.83 10.51
CA LEU A 16 -1.33 -2.46 9.68
C LEU A 16 -0.89 -3.84 9.18
N ILE A 17 0.37 -4.02 8.78
CA ILE A 17 0.91 -5.33 8.40
C ILE A 17 0.87 -6.30 9.58
N ASP A 18 1.24 -5.85 10.78
CA ASP A 18 1.17 -6.67 11.98
C ASP A 18 -0.27 -7.11 12.28
N LEU A 19 -1.22 -6.19 12.20
CA LEU A 19 -2.65 -6.50 12.34
C LEU A 19 -3.16 -7.48 11.29
N LEU A 20 -2.72 -7.36 10.03
CA LEU A 20 -3.10 -8.30 8.97
C LEU A 20 -2.49 -9.68 9.21
N ALA A 21 -1.25 -9.76 9.69
CA ALA A 21 -0.59 -11.02 10.00
C ALA A 21 -1.28 -11.75 11.16
N ILE A 22 -1.66 -11.01 12.21
CA ILE A 22 -2.36 -11.55 13.38
C ILE A 22 -3.74 -12.07 12.99
N ASN A 23 -4.52 -11.28 12.25
CA ASN A 23 -5.92 -11.61 11.97
C ASN A 23 -6.11 -12.49 10.73
N ASN A 24 -5.11 -12.58 9.86
CA ASN A 24 -5.10 -13.36 8.62
C ASN A 24 -6.44 -13.31 7.86
N PRO A 25 -6.92 -12.11 7.43
CA PRO A 25 -8.24 -11.97 6.83
C PRO A 25 -8.42 -12.76 5.52
N LEU A 26 -7.33 -13.09 4.84
CA LEU A 26 -7.34 -13.90 3.62
C LEU A 26 -7.39 -15.42 3.92
N LYS A 27 -7.42 -15.82 5.20
CA LYS A 27 -7.45 -17.22 5.64
C LYS A 27 -6.37 -18.08 4.95
N ILE A 28 -5.17 -17.52 4.84
CA ILE A 28 -4.03 -18.20 4.21
C ILE A 28 -3.69 -19.43 5.04
N ASP A 29 -3.69 -20.59 4.40
CA ASP A 29 -3.29 -21.84 5.05
C ASP A 29 -1.77 -21.87 5.25
N ILE A 30 -1.36 -21.89 6.52
CA ILE A 30 0.04 -21.93 6.95
C ILE A 30 0.45 -23.32 7.46
N SER A 31 -0.47 -24.29 7.48
CA SER A 31 -0.21 -25.64 8.00
C SER A 31 0.93 -26.35 7.28
N LYS A 32 1.14 -26.04 6.00
CA LYS A 32 2.19 -26.63 5.15
C LYS A 32 3.53 -25.87 5.19
N ILE A 33 3.60 -24.73 5.88
CA ILE A 33 4.71 -23.75 5.81
C ILE A 33 5.36 -23.57 7.20
N SER A 34 5.23 -24.58 8.05
CA SER A 34 5.33 -24.58 9.52
C SER A 34 6.72 -24.38 10.14
N SER A 35 7.59 -23.52 9.58
CA SER A 35 8.90 -23.24 10.17
C SER A 35 9.31 -21.77 10.19
N SER A 36 8.49 -20.82 9.71
CA SER A 36 8.79 -19.39 9.88
C SER A 36 7.72 -18.67 10.70
N PRO A 37 8.02 -18.20 11.92
CA PRO A 37 7.07 -17.45 12.76
C PRO A 37 6.61 -16.13 12.12
N ASN A 38 7.22 -15.71 11.02
CA ASN A 38 6.92 -14.46 10.33
C ASN A 38 6.38 -14.63 8.90
N TYR A 39 5.97 -15.84 8.48
CA TYR A 39 5.51 -16.06 7.11
C TYR A 39 4.36 -15.12 6.69
N LEU A 40 3.29 -15.03 7.50
CA LEU A 40 2.14 -14.17 7.18
C LEU A 40 2.53 -12.69 7.11
N LYS A 41 3.38 -12.24 8.03
CA LYS A 41 3.92 -10.88 8.04
C LYS A 41 4.68 -10.58 6.76
N SER A 42 5.57 -11.49 6.34
CA SER A 42 6.30 -11.40 5.08
C SER A 42 5.37 -11.44 3.87
N PHE A 43 4.33 -12.29 3.88
CA PHE A 43 3.35 -12.36 2.81
C PHE A 43 2.60 -11.04 2.61
N TYR A 44 2.02 -10.49 3.68
CA TYR A 44 1.28 -9.22 3.60
C TYR A 44 2.21 -8.04 3.27
N SER A 45 3.41 -8.02 3.85
CA SER A 45 4.45 -7.04 3.52
C SER A 45 4.79 -7.08 2.03
N ASN A 46 5.07 -8.26 1.47
CA ASN A 46 5.40 -8.43 0.06
C ASN A 46 4.27 -7.99 -0.87
N LYS A 47 3.01 -8.30 -0.51
CA LYS A 47 1.84 -7.86 -1.29
C LYS A 47 1.72 -6.33 -1.31
N LEU A 48 1.88 -5.67 -0.16
CA LEU A 48 1.80 -4.21 -0.06
C LEU A 48 3.00 -3.52 -0.72
N LEU A 49 4.22 -4.03 -0.54
CA LEU A 49 5.42 -3.50 -1.20
C LEU A 49 5.31 -3.57 -2.72
N LYS A 50 4.79 -4.67 -3.28
CA LYS A 50 4.50 -4.76 -4.72
C LYS A 50 3.53 -3.67 -5.17
N PHE A 51 2.48 -3.42 -4.39
CA PHE A 51 1.52 -2.37 -4.68
C PHE A 51 2.13 -0.96 -4.60
N PHE A 52 2.94 -0.66 -3.58
CA PHE A 52 3.61 0.63 -3.45
C PHE A 52 4.62 0.89 -4.57
N ASN A 53 5.41 -0.13 -4.93
CA ASN A 53 6.33 -0.03 -6.06
C ASN A 53 5.58 0.22 -7.38
N ALA A 54 4.46 -0.48 -7.61
CA ALA A 54 3.64 -0.26 -8.79
C ALA A 54 3.10 1.17 -8.85
N ILE A 55 2.54 1.69 -7.75
CA ILE A 55 2.04 3.07 -7.71
C ILE A 55 3.16 4.10 -7.93
N ALA A 56 4.33 3.88 -7.33
CA ALA A 56 5.42 4.85 -7.36
C ALA A 56 6.11 4.93 -8.73
N PHE A 57 6.23 3.81 -9.46
CA PHE A 57 7.09 3.75 -10.65
C PHE A 57 6.40 3.24 -11.92
N GLU A 58 5.24 2.58 -11.82
CA GLU A 58 4.64 1.85 -12.94
C GLU A 58 3.23 2.37 -13.30
N MET A 59 2.55 3.06 -12.37
CA MET A 59 1.21 3.62 -12.56
C MET A 59 1.26 5.12 -12.75
N PHE A 60 0.81 5.62 -13.91
CA PHE A 60 0.69 7.05 -14.18
C PHE A 60 -0.77 7.43 -14.42
N PRO A 61 -1.25 8.59 -13.91
CA PRO A 61 -2.66 8.99 -14.05
C PRO A 61 -3.13 9.15 -15.49
N SER A 62 -2.24 9.50 -16.42
CA SER A 62 -2.55 9.81 -17.81
C SER A 62 -2.46 8.62 -18.76
N SER A 63 -2.03 7.44 -18.29
CA SER A 63 -1.83 6.28 -19.17
C SER A 63 -2.30 4.98 -18.52
N LEU A 64 -2.81 4.08 -19.37
CA LEU A 64 -3.06 2.71 -18.97
C LEU A 64 -1.73 2.02 -18.64
N MET A 65 -1.71 1.27 -17.55
CA MET A 65 -0.57 0.43 -17.19
C MET A 65 -0.43 -0.70 -18.23
N ILE A 66 0.62 -0.64 -19.06
CA ILE A 66 0.96 -1.67 -20.04
C ILE A 66 2.21 -2.39 -19.56
N LYS A 67 2.22 -3.73 -19.65
CA LYS A 67 3.27 -4.63 -19.13
C LYS A 67 4.69 -4.34 -19.65
N SER A 68 4.84 -3.64 -20.77
CA SER A 68 6.13 -3.28 -21.38
C SER A 68 6.87 -2.14 -20.67
N ASN A 69 6.18 -1.36 -19.83
CA ASN A 69 6.74 -0.18 -19.18
C ASN A 69 7.32 -0.49 -17.81
N ILE A 70 8.06 -1.60 -17.65
CA ILE A 70 8.85 -1.83 -16.43
C ILE A 70 9.96 -0.77 -16.42
N LEU A 71 9.63 0.40 -15.88
CA LEU A 71 10.54 1.51 -15.77
C LEU A 71 11.55 1.19 -14.66
N SER A 72 12.80 1.15 -15.05
CA SER A 72 13.95 1.41 -14.20
C SER A 72 13.86 2.86 -13.72
N GLY A 73 13.30 3.06 -12.54
CA GLY A 73 13.15 4.36 -11.89
C GLY A 73 13.94 4.45 -10.60
N GLY A 74 13.97 5.64 -10.01
CA GLY A 74 14.55 5.87 -8.69
C GLY A 74 13.84 7.02 -7.98
N MET A 75 14.10 7.15 -6.69
CA MET A 75 13.60 8.24 -5.86
C MET A 75 14.75 9.09 -5.35
N LEU A 76 14.62 10.41 -5.49
CA LEU A 76 15.46 11.35 -4.77
C LEU A 76 14.85 11.60 -3.39
N ILE A 77 15.66 11.39 -2.36
CA ILE A 77 15.29 11.61 -0.96
C ILE A 77 16.09 12.79 -0.45
N MET A 78 15.38 13.84 -0.04
CA MET A 78 15.98 14.98 0.65
C MET A 78 15.94 14.73 2.15
N HIS A 79 17.12 14.72 2.77
CA HIS A 79 17.26 14.61 4.21
C HIS A 79 17.12 15.98 4.88
N LYS A 80 16.85 16.00 6.18
CA LYS A 80 16.69 17.25 6.95
C LYS A 80 17.91 18.18 6.88
N GLY A 81 19.11 17.61 6.71
CA GLY A 81 20.36 18.36 6.57
C GLY A 81 20.57 19.00 5.20
N GLY A 82 19.67 18.78 4.23
CA GLY A 82 19.81 19.26 2.85
C GLY A 82 20.51 18.26 1.92
N ASP A 83 21.10 17.20 2.44
CA ASP A 83 21.69 16.13 1.63
C ASP A 83 20.61 15.42 0.81
N ILE A 84 20.96 15.06 -0.43
CA ILE A 84 20.08 14.34 -1.35
C ILE A 84 20.69 12.95 -1.59
N SER A 85 19.88 11.90 -1.39
CA SER A 85 20.23 10.53 -1.74
C SER A 85 19.39 10.04 -2.90
N LEU A 86 20.00 9.31 -3.83
CA LEU A 86 19.30 8.60 -4.89
C LEU A 86 19.09 7.13 -4.48
N LEU A 87 17.84 6.70 -4.39
CA LEU A 87 17.49 5.28 -4.31
C LEU A 87 17.02 4.80 -5.69
N ASP A 88 17.95 4.24 -6.45
CA ASP A 88 17.64 3.56 -7.69
C ASP A 88 16.96 2.19 -7.43
N LYS A 89 15.87 1.89 -8.14
CA LYS A 89 15.07 0.67 -7.93
C LYS A 89 15.84 -0.61 -8.28
N ILE A 90 16.81 -0.56 -9.20
CA ILE A 90 17.62 -1.71 -9.59
C ILE A 90 18.67 -1.99 -8.52
N TYR A 91 19.39 -0.96 -8.09
CA TYR A 91 20.55 -1.13 -7.20
C TYR A 91 20.19 -1.16 -5.71
N PHE A 92 19.11 -0.48 -5.31
CA PHE A 92 18.74 -0.26 -3.90
C PHE A 92 17.30 -0.72 -3.61
N TYR A 93 16.88 -1.83 -4.20
CA TYR A 93 15.52 -2.36 -4.08
C TYR A 93 15.11 -2.61 -2.62
N ASP A 94 16.00 -3.17 -1.82
CA ASP A 94 15.73 -3.50 -0.41
C ASP A 94 15.68 -2.24 0.46
N GLU A 95 16.58 -1.29 0.25
CA GLU A 95 16.57 0.02 0.92
C GLU A 95 15.31 0.81 0.57
N LEU A 96 14.90 0.79 -0.69
CA LEU A 96 13.67 1.42 -1.18
C LEU A 96 12.43 0.81 -0.51
N ASN A 97 12.36 -0.52 -0.44
CA ASN A 97 11.27 -1.20 0.25
C ASN A 97 11.24 -0.89 1.75
N LYS A 98 12.39 -0.90 2.42
CA LYS A 98 12.51 -0.46 3.81
C LYS A 98 12.04 0.99 3.96
N TYR A 99 12.42 1.87 3.03
CA TYR A 99 11.99 3.27 3.03
C TYR A 99 10.47 3.38 2.91
N PHE A 100 9.83 2.64 2.00
CA PHE A 100 8.37 2.62 1.89
C PHE A 100 7.68 2.15 3.17
N LEU A 101 8.11 1.03 3.76
CA LEU A 101 7.53 0.53 5.02
C LEU A 101 7.71 1.52 6.17
N ASN A 102 8.83 2.23 6.20
CA ASN A 102 9.15 3.16 7.27
C ASN A 102 8.37 4.48 7.15
N ASN A 103 8.18 4.97 5.92
CA ASN A 103 7.79 6.34 5.67
C ASN A 103 6.42 6.49 5.03
N LEU A 104 5.78 5.43 4.52
CA LEU A 104 4.41 5.54 4.02
C LEU A 104 3.38 5.42 5.15
N LYS A 105 2.24 6.06 4.93
CA LYS A 105 1.02 5.94 5.74
C LYS A 105 -0.21 5.98 4.82
N LEU A 106 -1.30 5.37 5.27
CA LEU A 106 -2.61 5.62 4.68
C LEU A 106 -3.06 7.04 4.99
N ASP A 107 -3.81 7.64 4.08
CA ASP A 107 -4.45 8.92 4.33
C ASP A 107 -5.93 8.89 3.94
N SER A 108 -6.70 9.74 4.60
CA SER A 108 -8.13 9.89 4.40
C SER A 108 -8.38 11.19 3.65
N PRO A 109 -8.83 11.15 2.38
CA PRO A 109 -9.26 12.37 1.69
C PRO A 109 -10.46 13.02 2.38
N SER A 110 -10.73 14.28 2.03
CA SER A 110 -11.97 14.94 2.41
C SER A 110 -13.17 14.14 1.91
N SER A 111 -14.03 13.70 2.84
CA SER A 111 -15.26 12.96 2.54
C SER A 111 -16.23 13.80 1.72
N THR A 112 -16.33 15.11 1.98
CA THR A 112 -17.25 16.01 1.28
C THR A 112 -16.77 16.38 -0.12
N ARG A 113 -15.48 16.70 -0.30
CA ARG A 113 -14.95 17.10 -1.62
C ARG A 113 -14.91 15.95 -2.61
N TYR A 114 -14.53 14.76 -2.14
CA TYR A 114 -14.31 13.59 -3.00
C TYR A 114 -15.40 12.54 -2.85
N HIS A 115 -16.48 12.85 -2.14
CA HIS A 115 -17.57 11.93 -1.82
C HIS A 115 -17.05 10.60 -1.27
N MET A 116 -16.02 10.57 -0.41
CA MET A 116 -15.41 9.32 0.05
C MET A 116 -16.38 8.55 0.96
N LEU A 117 -16.54 7.23 0.73
CA LEU A 117 -17.45 6.34 1.45
C LEU A 117 -18.95 6.68 1.32
N GLU A 118 -19.32 7.41 0.26
CA GLU A 118 -20.71 7.69 -0.10
C GLU A 118 -21.36 6.43 -0.67
N LEU A 119 -22.50 6.03 -0.11
CA LEU A 119 -23.26 4.87 -0.56
C LEU A 119 -24.07 5.20 -1.81
N LYS A 120 -24.00 4.32 -2.81
CA LYS A 120 -24.73 4.43 -4.08
C LYS A 120 -25.41 3.11 -4.39
N GLN A 121 -26.68 3.16 -4.74
CA GLN A 121 -27.41 1.98 -5.19
C GLN A 121 -27.25 1.82 -6.71
N CYS A 122 -26.89 0.63 -7.17
CA CYS A 122 -26.90 0.32 -8.58
C CYS A 122 -28.35 0.10 -9.04
N SER A 123 -28.80 0.90 -10.02
CA SER A 123 -30.16 0.82 -10.55
C SER A 123 -30.48 -0.50 -11.26
N ILE A 124 -29.46 -1.27 -11.66
CA ILE A 124 -29.61 -2.53 -12.40
C ILE A 124 -29.59 -3.73 -11.45
N THR A 125 -28.66 -3.74 -10.49
CA THR A 125 -28.45 -4.90 -9.60
C THR A 125 -29.09 -4.74 -8.22
N ASN A 126 -29.61 -3.54 -7.87
CA ASN A 126 -30.07 -3.16 -6.53
C ASN A 126 -29.02 -3.27 -5.42
N GLU A 127 -27.77 -3.55 -5.77
CA GLU A 127 -26.68 -3.66 -4.80
C GLU A 127 -26.22 -2.28 -4.33
N ILE A 128 -25.72 -2.23 -3.10
CA ILE A 128 -25.17 -1.04 -2.48
C ILE A 128 -23.66 -1.05 -2.67
N TYR A 129 -23.16 -0.02 -3.33
CA TYR A 129 -21.75 0.28 -3.51
C TYR A 129 -21.36 1.46 -2.63
N PHE A 130 -20.07 1.63 -2.40
CA PHE A 130 -19.54 2.87 -1.84
C PHE A 130 -18.40 3.40 -2.71
N THR A 131 -18.28 4.71 -2.77
CA THR A 131 -17.15 5.39 -3.41
C THR A 131 -15.87 5.21 -2.59
N LEU A 132 -14.82 4.71 -3.24
CA LEU A 132 -13.52 4.49 -2.61
C LEU A 132 -12.48 5.45 -3.19
N ASN A 133 -11.88 6.26 -2.33
CA ASN A 133 -10.71 7.06 -2.64
C ASN A 133 -9.58 6.70 -1.68
N LEU A 134 -8.66 5.86 -2.16
CA LEU A 134 -7.51 5.39 -1.38
C LEU A 134 -6.33 6.34 -1.59
N GLN A 135 -5.82 6.92 -0.51
CA GLN A 135 -4.62 7.76 -0.56
C GLN A 135 -3.50 7.15 0.27
N ILE A 136 -2.29 7.22 -0.27
CA ILE A 136 -1.05 6.83 0.39
C ILE A 136 -0.12 8.02 0.32
N ARG A 137 0.49 8.38 1.45
CA ARG A 137 1.39 9.54 1.54
C ARG A 137 2.63 9.19 2.35
N PHE A 138 3.68 9.97 2.15
CA PHE A 138 4.81 9.95 3.08
C PHE A 138 4.41 10.61 4.42
N LYS A 139 5.04 10.16 5.49
CA LYS A 139 4.75 10.57 6.87
C LYS A 139 5.01 12.04 7.11
#